data_AF-A0AAW2M9A3-F1
#
_entry.id   AF-A0AAW2M9A3-F1
#
_cell.length_a   1.000
_cell.length_b   1.000
_cell.length_c   1.000
_cell.angle_alpha   90.00
_cell.angle_beta   90.00
_cell.angle_gamma   90.00
#
_symmetry.space_group_name_H-M   'P 1'
#
loop_
_entity.id
_entity.type
_entity.pdbx_description
1 polymer ?
#
loop_
_entity_poly.entity_id
_entity_poly.type
_entity_poly.pdbx_seq_one_letter_code
_entity_poly.pdbx_strand_id
1 'polypeptide(L)'
;MVEELLQPYTATEVKKALFQMAPLKSPGPDGMSPIFFQKFWHIVGRDVTVCVLNLLNSHIMPADLNSTHLVLIPKCKNPEFLTQFRPISLCNVVYKIASKVISNRLKVFLDKIISPAQSAFVPGCLISDNVLLAFELNHFLNTKTRGEQGWMALKLDVSKAYDKVEWSFLEQNAERERRIREVAVCRGAPTISHLLFADDTLVFSQASPDNCQTICEVLETYREASG
;
A
#
# COMPACT_ATOMS: atom_id res chain seq x y z
N MET A 1 18.08 -10.78 7.47
CA MET A 1 17.08 -9.97 6.70
C MET A 1 15.89 -9.60 7.57
N VAL A 2 15.17 -10.58 8.15
CA VAL A 2 14.11 -10.30 9.15
C VAL A 2 14.68 -9.72 10.46
N GLU A 3 15.89 -10.15 10.84
CA GLU A 3 16.58 -9.67 12.05
C GLU A 3 16.83 -8.15 12.09
N GLU A 4 16.95 -7.49 10.92
CA GLU A 4 17.10 -6.03 10.84
C GLU A 4 15.79 -5.29 11.19
N LEU A 5 14.64 -5.88 10.88
CA LEU A 5 13.33 -5.34 11.26
C LEU A 5 13.06 -5.48 12.77
N LEU A 6 13.64 -6.51 13.39
CA LEU A 6 13.50 -6.80 14.82
C LEU A 6 14.46 -5.98 15.71
N GLN A 7 15.38 -5.22 15.13
CA GLN A 7 16.27 -4.37 15.91
C GLN A 7 15.48 -3.30 16.66
N PRO A 8 15.94 -2.83 17.83
CA PRO A 8 15.32 -1.69 18.51
C PRO A 8 15.31 -0.44 17.62
N TYR A 9 14.22 0.34 17.70
CA TYR A 9 14.11 1.64 17.07
C TYR A 9 15.02 2.67 17.74
N THR A 10 15.58 3.58 16.95
CA THR A 10 16.57 4.56 17.42
C THR A 10 16.08 6.00 17.30
N ALA A 11 16.64 6.90 18.12
CA ALA A 11 16.35 8.33 18.10
C ALA A 11 16.63 8.97 16.73
N THR A 12 17.66 8.49 16.02
CA THR A 12 18.03 8.97 14.69
C THR A 12 16.92 8.71 13.68
N GLU A 13 16.25 7.56 13.76
CA GLU A 13 15.13 7.22 12.88
C GLU A 13 13.91 8.09 13.15
N VAL A 14 13.62 8.37 14.43
CA VAL A 14 12.53 9.30 14.82
C VAL A 14 12.76 10.69 14.24
N LYS A 15 13.97 11.25 14.44
CA LYS A 15 14.32 12.56 13.89
C LYS A 15 14.22 12.55 12.36
N LYS A 16 14.81 11.55 11.70
CA LYS A 16 14.76 11.42 10.24
C LYS A 16 13.31 11.36 9.73
N ALA A 17 12.45 10.58 10.37
CA ALA A 17 11.04 10.45 10.00
C ALA A 17 10.31 11.80 10.07
N LEU A 18 10.49 12.58 11.15
CA LEU A 18 9.87 13.90 11.28
C LEU A 18 10.33 14.87 10.18
N PHE A 19 11.62 14.94 9.88
CA PHE A 19 12.16 15.88 8.89
C PHE A 19 11.87 15.47 7.44
N GLN A 20 11.37 14.24 7.20
CA GLN A 20 10.82 13.81 5.92
C GLN A 20 9.35 14.19 5.73
N MET A 21 8.65 14.61 6.80
CA MET A 21 7.24 14.99 6.71
C MET A 21 7.09 16.37 6.08
N ALA A 22 6.08 16.54 5.23
CA ALA A 22 5.71 17.84 4.71
C ALA A 22 5.25 18.77 5.87
N PRO A 23 5.79 20.00 5.96
CA PRO A 23 5.64 20.85 7.15
C PRO A 23 4.19 21.29 7.40
N LEU A 24 3.43 21.54 6.34
CA LEU A 24 2.09 22.15 6.38
C LEU A 24 0.95 21.12 6.32
N LYS A 25 1.18 19.89 6.78
CA LYS A 25 0.11 18.89 6.89
C LYS A 25 -0.83 19.23 8.04
N SER A 26 -2.12 18.90 7.86
CA SER A 26 -3.16 19.14 8.87
C SER A 26 -2.83 18.44 10.20
N PRO A 27 -3.05 19.14 11.34
CA PRO A 27 -2.80 18.59 12.67
C PRO A 27 -3.86 17.56 13.06
N GLY A 28 -3.59 16.82 14.15
CA GLY A 28 -4.57 15.99 14.82
C GLY A 28 -5.38 16.78 15.86
N PRO A 29 -6.03 16.08 16.81
CA PRO A 29 -6.72 16.72 17.94
C PRO A 29 -5.84 17.65 18.78
N ASP A 30 -4.53 17.42 18.82
CA ASP A 30 -3.57 18.26 19.54
C ASP A 30 -3.34 19.65 18.91
N GLY A 31 -3.84 19.89 17.69
CA GLY A 31 -3.65 21.14 16.96
C GLY A 31 -2.23 21.37 16.45
N MET A 32 -1.31 20.44 16.65
CA MET A 32 0.10 20.61 16.31
C MET A 32 0.43 20.01 14.94
N SER A 33 0.95 20.84 14.03
CA SER A 33 1.38 20.42 12.69
C SER A 33 2.87 20.03 12.67
N PRO A 34 3.35 19.30 11.65
CA PRO A 34 4.75 18.87 11.61
C PRO A 34 5.76 20.02 11.70
N ILE A 35 5.44 21.19 11.14
CA ILE A 35 6.31 22.38 11.21
C ILE A 35 6.61 22.83 12.64
N PHE A 36 5.67 22.65 13.58
CA PHE A 36 5.90 22.97 14.99
C PHE A 36 7.05 22.12 15.54
N PHE A 37 6.96 20.80 15.38
CA PHE A 37 7.98 19.86 15.86
C PHE A 37 9.32 20.05 15.14
N GLN A 38 9.31 20.36 13.84
CA GLN A 38 10.53 20.61 13.07
C GLN A 38 11.25 21.87 13.55
N LYS A 39 10.52 22.98 13.78
CA LYS A 39 11.09 24.26 14.24
C LYS A 39 11.56 24.19 15.68
N PHE A 40 10.76 23.59 16.56
CA PHE A 40 11.03 23.53 18.00
C PHE A 40 11.67 22.21 18.43
N TRP A 41 12.30 21.47 17.52
CA TRP A 41 12.92 20.17 17.82
C TRP A 41 13.94 20.22 18.95
N HIS A 42 14.66 21.33 19.08
CA HIS A 42 15.63 21.56 20.16
C HIS A 42 14.97 21.65 21.56
N ILE A 43 13.67 21.92 21.62
CA ILE A 43 12.87 21.99 22.86
C ILE A 43 12.14 20.65 23.06
N VAL A 44 11.31 20.26 22.11
CA VAL A 44 10.36 19.13 22.27
C VAL A 44 10.92 17.78 21.79
N GLY A 45 12.06 17.78 21.10
CA GLY A 45 12.56 16.59 20.41
C GLY A 45 12.90 15.44 21.34
N ARG A 46 13.34 15.73 22.57
CA ARG A 46 13.60 14.69 23.59
C ARG A 46 12.33 13.95 23.96
N ASP A 47 11.28 14.68 24.31
CA ASP A 47 10.01 14.10 24.79
C ASP A 47 9.30 13.34 23.66
N VAL A 48 9.30 13.90 22.45
CA VAL A 48 8.77 13.22 21.26
C VAL A 48 9.53 11.92 21.00
N THR A 49 10.86 11.94 21.09
CA THR A 49 11.68 10.74 20.88
C THR A 49 11.39 9.67 21.92
N VAL A 50 11.34 10.04 23.21
CA VAL A 50 11.02 9.10 24.28
C VAL A 50 9.63 8.49 24.07
N CYS A 51 8.64 9.32 23.74
CA CYS A 51 7.28 8.87 23.48
C CYS A 51 7.22 7.85 22.32
N VAL A 52 7.85 8.17 21.18
CA VAL A 52 7.87 7.29 20.01
C VAL A 52 8.63 6.00 20.30
N LEU A 53 9.76 6.06 21.00
CA LEU A 53 10.53 4.85 21.33
C LEU A 53 9.83 3.97 22.36
N ASN A 54 9.15 4.54 23.35
CA ASN A 54 8.32 3.77 24.30
C ASN A 54 7.18 3.05 23.57
N LEU A 55 6.56 3.71 22.59
CA LEU A 55 5.53 3.10 21.75
C LEU A 55 6.11 1.94 20.93
N LEU A 56 7.24 2.14 20.25
CA LEU A 56 7.75 1.18 19.28
C LEU A 56 8.57 0.03 19.90
N ASN A 57 9.34 0.28 20.95
CA ASN A 57 10.22 -0.71 21.59
C ASN A 57 9.60 -1.36 22.84
N SER A 58 8.69 -0.66 23.52
CA SER A 58 8.12 -1.12 24.80
C SER A 58 6.61 -1.31 24.74
N HIS A 59 5.98 -1.05 23.59
CA HIS A 59 4.54 -1.18 23.37
C HIS A 59 3.67 -0.33 24.31
N ILE A 60 4.24 0.76 24.85
CA ILE A 60 3.53 1.67 25.76
C ILE A 60 3.00 2.85 24.94
N MET A 61 1.68 2.89 24.74
CA MET A 61 1.00 3.98 24.03
C MET A 61 0.28 4.92 25.03
N PRO A 62 0.56 6.23 25.01
CA PRO A 62 -0.24 7.20 25.75
C PRO A 62 -1.69 7.21 25.26
N ALA A 63 -2.66 7.32 26.18
CA ALA A 63 -4.09 7.22 25.87
C ALA A 63 -4.56 8.24 24.81
N ASP A 64 -4.00 9.46 24.83
CA ASP A 64 -4.42 10.52 23.90
C ASP A 64 -3.72 10.45 22.53
N LEU A 65 -2.71 9.59 22.38
CA LEU A 65 -1.88 9.57 21.17
C LEU A 65 -2.63 8.99 19.97
N ASN A 66 -3.53 8.03 20.20
CA ASN A 66 -4.37 7.42 19.16
C ASN A 66 -5.66 8.22 18.87
N SER A 67 -5.92 9.30 19.61
CA SER A 67 -7.05 10.18 19.35
C SER A 67 -6.94 10.81 17.96
N THR A 68 -8.05 10.79 17.22
CA THR A 68 -8.08 11.15 15.80
C THR A 68 -9.34 11.96 15.50
N HIS A 69 -9.19 13.06 14.77
CA HIS A 69 -10.34 13.79 14.21
C HIS A 69 -10.74 13.20 12.86
N LEU A 70 -11.98 12.76 12.72
CA LEU A 70 -12.53 12.28 11.46
C LEU A 70 -13.14 13.44 10.69
N VAL A 71 -12.56 13.76 9.53
CA VAL A 71 -13.03 14.83 8.63
C VAL A 71 -13.62 14.20 7.38
N LEU A 72 -14.83 14.60 7.00
CA LEU A 72 -15.49 14.12 5.79
C LEU A 72 -15.15 15.04 4.61
N ILE A 73 -14.43 14.52 3.60
CA ILE A 73 -14.17 15.24 2.35
C ILE A 73 -15.18 14.80 1.28
N PRO A 74 -15.92 15.74 0.66
CA PRO A 74 -16.89 15.41 -0.37
C PRO A 74 -16.22 14.86 -1.64
N LYS A 75 -16.77 13.78 -2.22
CA LYS A 75 -16.33 13.23 -3.52
C LYS A 75 -16.96 13.94 -4.71
N CYS A 76 -18.13 14.54 -4.52
CA CYS A 76 -18.91 15.24 -5.56
C CYS A 76 -19.40 16.61 -5.04
N LYS A 77 -19.90 17.46 -5.95
CA LYS A 77 -20.24 18.85 -5.66
C LYS A 77 -21.34 19.02 -4.60
N ASN A 78 -22.34 18.14 -4.60
CA ASN A 78 -23.49 18.17 -3.68
C ASN A 78 -23.70 16.75 -3.12
N PRO A 79 -22.98 16.35 -2.07
CA PRO A 79 -23.15 15.04 -1.46
C PRO A 79 -24.40 15.01 -0.58
N GLU A 80 -25.28 14.04 -0.83
CA GLU A 80 -26.51 13.80 -0.05
C GLU A 80 -26.37 12.57 0.85
N PHE A 81 -25.47 11.64 0.51
CA PHE A 81 -25.27 10.38 1.24
C PHE A 81 -23.86 10.26 1.81
N LEU A 82 -23.71 9.59 2.97
CA LEU A 82 -22.41 9.38 3.62
C LEU A 82 -21.39 8.64 2.72
N THR A 83 -21.86 7.77 1.82
CA THR A 83 -21.03 7.05 0.84
C THR A 83 -20.32 7.98 -0.15
N GLN A 84 -20.86 9.19 -0.35
CA GLN A 84 -20.30 10.24 -1.19
C GLN A 84 -19.23 11.07 -0.49
N PHE A 85 -18.90 10.77 0.77
CA PHE A 85 -17.77 11.34 1.48
C PHE A 85 -16.60 10.35 1.55
N ARG A 86 -15.39 10.89 1.59
CA ARG A 86 -14.19 10.18 2.03
C ARG A 86 -13.91 10.58 3.48
N PRO A 87 -14.00 9.65 4.44
CA PRO A 87 -13.53 9.93 5.78
C PRO A 87 -12.00 10.03 5.76
N ILE A 88 -11.46 11.07 6.38
CA ILE A 88 -10.02 11.24 6.59
C ILE A 88 -9.76 11.34 8.09
N SER A 89 -8.95 10.42 8.57
CA SER A 89 -8.45 10.36 9.94
C SER A 89 -7.26 11.30 10.12
N LEU A 90 -7.46 12.39 10.85
CA LEU A 90 -6.39 13.31 11.25
C LEU A 90 -5.80 12.87 12.60
N CYS A 91 -4.76 12.04 12.55
CA CYS A 91 -4.03 11.61 13.75
C CYS A 91 -3.03 12.68 14.22
N ASN A 92 -2.68 12.64 15.50
CA ASN A 92 -1.60 13.44 16.08
C ASN A 92 -0.28 13.20 15.34
N VAL A 93 0.55 14.24 15.23
CA VAL A 93 1.81 14.15 14.46
C VAL A 93 2.77 13.16 15.11
N VAL A 94 2.83 13.07 16.43
CA VAL A 94 3.67 12.11 17.14
C VAL A 94 3.33 10.66 16.76
N TYR A 95 2.04 10.34 16.61
CA TYR A 95 1.59 9.04 16.11
C TYR A 95 2.06 8.81 14.66
N LYS A 96 1.90 9.83 13.80
CA LYS A 96 2.36 9.77 12.40
C LYS A 96 3.87 9.59 12.29
N ILE A 97 4.67 10.14 13.21
CA ILE A 97 6.13 9.91 13.26
C ILE A 97 6.40 8.42 13.51
N ALA A 98 5.73 7.80 14.48
CA ALA A 98 5.89 6.37 14.77
C ALA A 98 5.55 5.50 13.56
N SER A 99 4.39 5.73 12.92
CA SER A 99 3.99 5.01 11.70
C SER A 99 5.00 5.22 10.55
N LYS A 100 5.56 6.43 10.43
CA LYS A 100 6.56 6.74 9.40
C LYS A 100 7.90 6.04 9.66
N VAL A 101 8.31 5.91 10.92
CA VAL A 101 9.52 5.14 11.30
C VAL A 101 9.37 3.69 10.88
N ILE A 102 8.23 3.05 11.20
CA ILE A 102 7.93 1.68 10.76
C ILE A 102 7.95 1.57 9.23
N SER A 103 7.23 2.47 8.55
CA SER A 103 7.17 2.50 7.08
C SER A 103 8.56 2.65 6.44
N ASN A 104 9.43 3.48 7.01
CA ASN A 104 10.79 3.67 6.51
C ASN A 104 11.65 2.42 6.63
N ARG A 105 11.48 1.62 7.68
CA ARG A 105 12.16 0.31 7.79
C ARG A 105 11.62 -0.69 6.80
N LEU A 106 10.30 -0.83 6.72
CA LEU A 106 9.66 -1.75 5.78
C LEU A 106 10.04 -1.45 4.34
N LYS A 107 10.15 -0.16 3.99
CA LYS A 107 10.49 0.30 2.65
C LYS A 107 11.79 -0.31 2.08
N VAL A 108 12.77 -0.60 2.93
CA VAL A 108 14.06 -1.20 2.50
C VAL A 108 13.87 -2.64 1.98
N PHE A 109 12.79 -3.30 2.39
CA PHE A 109 12.49 -4.68 2.02
C PHE A 109 11.36 -4.80 1.01
N LEU A 110 10.59 -3.74 0.78
CA LEU A 110 9.46 -3.76 -0.15
C LEU A 110 9.87 -4.23 -1.54
N ASP A 111 11.01 -3.78 -2.08
CA ASP A 111 11.48 -4.18 -3.42
C ASP A 111 11.78 -5.68 -3.56
N LYS A 112 11.94 -6.41 -2.44
CA LYS A 112 12.18 -7.87 -2.42
C LYS A 112 10.90 -8.68 -2.28
N ILE A 113 9.84 -8.06 -1.76
CA ILE A 113 8.54 -8.70 -1.47
C ILE A 113 7.55 -8.39 -2.58
N ILE A 114 7.57 -7.15 -3.05
CA ILE A 114 6.67 -6.62 -4.06
C ILE A 114 7.12 -7.11 -5.45
N SER A 115 6.15 -7.57 -6.25
CA SER A 115 6.38 -7.95 -7.64
C SER A 115 6.88 -6.75 -8.46
N PRO A 116 7.84 -6.91 -9.39
CA PRO A 116 8.26 -5.84 -10.30
C PRO A 116 7.12 -5.24 -11.12
N ALA A 117 5.99 -5.95 -11.26
CA ALA A 117 4.79 -5.49 -11.97
C ALA A 117 3.82 -4.67 -11.09
N GLN A 118 4.16 -4.44 -9.81
CA GLN A 118 3.43 -3.57 -8.90
C GLN A 118 4.12 -2.22 -8.83
N SER A 119 3.48 -1.22 -9.42
CA SER A 119 4.10 0.10 -9.64
C SER A 119 3.39 1.21 -8.87
N ALA A 120 2.27 0.92 -8.21
CA ALA A 120 1.62 1.84 -7.30
C ALA A 120 2.37 1.90 -5.95
N PHE A 121 2.64 3.12 -5.47
CA PHE A 121 3.33 3.41 -4.20
C PHE A 121 4.78 2.93 -4.08
N VAL A 122 5.39 2.44 -5.17
CA VAL A 122 6.83 2.15 -5.24
C VAL A 122 7.57 3.41 -5.71
N PRO A 123 8.59 3.89 -4.99
CA PRO A 123 9.34 5.07 -5.39
C PRO A 123 10.04 4.87 -6.74
N GLY A 124 9.95 5.86 -7.62
CA GLY A 124 10.58 5.81 -8.94
C GLY A 124 9.70 5.20 -10.03
N CYS A 125 8.57 4.59 -9.68
CA CYS A 125 7.55 4.18 -10.63
C CYS A 125 6.54 5.30 -10.87
N LEU A 126 6.28 5.63 -12.12
CA LEU A 126 5.21 6.57 -12.48
C LEU A 126 3.97 5.80 -12.90
N ILE A 127 2.79 6.33 -12.59
CA ILE A 127 1.52 5.72 -13.04
C ILE A 127 1.45 5.63 -14.57
N SER A 128 2.14 6.51 -15.28
CA SER A 128 2.27 6.49 -16.74
C SER A 128 2.89 5.20 -17.26
N ASP A 129 3.82 4.59 -16.51
CA ASP A 129 4.53 3.38 -16.94
C ASP A 129 3.55 2.20 -17.01
N ASN A 130 2.68 2.08 -16.01
CA ASN A 130 1.62 1.08 -15.99
C ASN A 130 0.54 1.35 -17.03
N VAL A 131 0.23 2.62 -17.30
CA VAL A 131 -0.71 2.99 -18.36
C VAL A 131 -0.15 2.56 -19.73
N LEU A 132 1.13 2.78 -19.99
CA LEU A 132 1.78 2.35 -21.24
C LEU A 132 1.76 0.83 -21.38
N LEU A 133 2.14 0.09 -20.33
CA LEU A 133 2.07 -1.38 -20.32
C LEU A 133 0.64 -1.88 -20.53
N ALA A 134 -0.35 -1.26 -19.89
CA ALA A 134 -1.76 -1.62 -20.10
C ALA A 134 -2.22 -1.35 -21.55
N PHE A 135 -1.75 -0.26 -22.17
CA PHE A 135 -2.02 0.02 -23.59
C PHE A 135 -1.40 -1.03 -24.50
N GLU A 136 -0.14 -1.43 -24.27
CA GLU A 136 0.53 -2.46 -25.06
C GLU A 136 -0.14 -3.83 -24.90
N LEU A 137 -0.50 -4.21 -23.67
CA LEU A 137 -1.22 -5.45 -23.40
C LEU A 137 -2.60 -5.46 -24.05
N ASN A 138 -3.33 -4.35 -23.96
CA ASN A 138 -4.62 -4.22 -24.63
C ASN A 138 -4.47 -4.27 -26.15
N HIS A 139 -3.46 -3.61 -26.71
CA HIS A 139 -3.15 -3.70 -28.13
C HIS A 139 -2.82 -5.14 -28.54
N PHE A 140 -1.99 -5.84 -27.77
CA PHE A 140 -1.68 -7.25 -27.99
C PHE A 140 -2.94 -8.12 -28.03
N LEU A 141 -3.84 -7.98 -27.05
CA LEU A 141 -5.10 -8.73 -27.01
C LEU A 141 -5.98 -8.46 -28.23
N ASN A 142 -6.11 -7.19 -28.63
CA ASN A 142 -6.89 -6.79 -29.80
C ASN A 142 -6.28 -7.28 -31.12
N THR A 143 -4.97 -7.49 -31.17
CA THR A 143 -4.25 -7.89 -32.39
C THR A 143 -4.07 -9.42 -32.48
N LYS A 144 -3.99 -10.11 -31.34
CA LYS A 144 -3.86 -11.58 -31.24
C LYS A 144 -5.23 -12.26 -31.23
N THR A 145 -5.97 -12.07 -32.31
CA THR A 145 -7.29 -12.69 -32.56
C THR A 145 -7.22 -13.99 -33.36
N ARG A 146 -6.03 -14.44 -33.75
CA ARG A 146 -5.79 -15.63 -34.58
C ARG A 146 -4.74 -16.54 -33.95
N GLY A 147 -4.96 -17.86 -34.01
CA GLY A 147 -4.11 -18.90 -33.43
C GLY A 147 -4.95 -19.89 -32.61
N GLU A 148 -4.35 -21.02 -32.22
CA GLU A 148 -5.03 -22.03 -31.39
C GLU A 148 -5.19 -21.59 -29.93
N GLN A 149 -4.41 -20.60 -29.49
CA GLN A 149 -4.40 -20.10 -28.12
C GLN A 149 -5.12 -18.76 -28.01
N GLY A 150 -6.16 -18.72 -27.17
CA GLY A 150 -6.82 -17.48 -26.74
C GLY A 150 -6.11 -16.82 -25.56
N TRP A 151 -6.31 -15.53 -25.40
CA TRP A 151 -5.77 -14.73 -24.29
C TRP A 151 -6.90 -13.94 -23.63
N MET A 152 -6.80 -13.73 -22.32
CA MET A 152 -7.78 -12.98 -21.56
C MET A 152 -7.12 -11.97 -20.61
N ALA A 153 -7.84 -10.88 -20.38
CA ALA A 153 -7.57 -9.92 -19.32
C ALA A 153 -8.77 -9.83 -18.39
N LEU A 154 -8.50 -9.83 -17.09
CA LEU A 154 -9.49 -9.68 -16.04
C LEU A 154 -9.17 -8.41 -15.25
N LYS A 155 -10.14 -7.49 -15.19
CA LYS A 155 -10.06 -6.34 -14.29
C LYS A 155 -10.78 -6.66 -12.99
N LEU A 156 -10.05 -6.56 -11.89
CA LEU A 156 -10.52 -6.76 -10.53
C LEU A 156 -10.48 -5.42 -9.79
N ASP A 157 -11.55 -5.08 -9.09
CA ASP A 157 -11.67 -3.89 -8.25
C ASP A 157 -11.97 -4.34 -6.81
N VAL A 158 -11.04 -4.07 -5.89
CA VAL A 158 -11.20 -4.47 -4.49
C VAL A 158 -11.99 -3.40 -3.75
N SER A 159 -13.27 -3.68 -3.52
CA SER A 159 -14.19 -2.77 -2.82
C SER A 159 -13.71 -2.45 -1.40
N LYS A 160 -13.29 -1.20 -1.17
CA LYS A 160 -12.79 -0.70 0.13
C LYS A 160 -11.56 -1.48 0.63
N ALA A 161 -10.57 -1.68 -0.25
CA ALA A 161 -9.37 -2.43 0.03
C ALA A 161 -8.74 -2.12 1.41
N TYR A 162 -8.61 -0.84 1.80
CA TYR A 162 -8.01 -0.45 3.09
C TYR A 162 -8.89 -0.73 4.32
N ASP A 163 -10.22 -0.79 4.15
CA ASP A 163 -11.16 -0.95 5.27
C ASP A 163 -11.53 -2.42 5.52
N LYS A 164 -11.23 -3.31 4.57
CA LYS A 164 -11.64 -4.72 4.59
C LYS A 164 -10.49 -5.71 4.73
N VAL A 165 -9.26 -5.27 5.02
CA VAL A 165 -8.17 -6.22 5.29
C VAL A 165 -8.35 -6.76 6.71
N GLU A 166 -8.72 -8.04 6.83
CA GLU A 166 -8.74 -8.75 8.12
C GLU A 166 -7.31 -8.99 8.64
N TRP A 167 -7.11 -8.92 9.95
CA TRP A 167 -5.77 -9.08 10.55
C TRP A 167 -5.21 -10.50 10.37
N SER A 168 -6.07 -11.52 10.41
CA SER A 168 -5.73 -12.92 10.16
C SER A 168 -5.19 -13.13 8.74
N PHE A 169 -5.62 -12.34 7.77
CA PHE A 169 -5.11 -12.34 6.40
C PHE A 169 -3.63 -11.98 6.35
N LEU A 170 -3.25 -10.90 7.05
CA LEU A 170 -1.89 -10.37 7.06
C LEU A 170 -0.92 -11.37 7.70
N GLU A 171 -1.38 -12.14 8.69
CA GLU A 171 -0.60 -13.19 9.34
C GLU A 171 -0.40 -14.41 8.40
N GLN A 172 -1.43 -14.81 7.64
CA GLN A 172 -1.38 -16.00 6.77
C GLN A 172 -0.63 -15.77 5.44
N ASN A 173 -0.68 -14.56 4.88
CA ASN A 173 -0.09 -14.28 3.56
C ASN A 173 1.45 -14.23 3.54
N ALA A 174 2.11 -14.17 4.69
CA ALA A 174 3.56 -14.18 4.74
C ALA A 174 4.20 -15.48 4.19
N GLU A 175 3.39 -16.51 3.88
CA GLU A 175 3.87 -17.89 3.66
C GLU A 175 3.54 -18.55 2.30
N ARG A 176 3.05 -17.87 1.23
CA ARG A 176 2.59 -18.59 0.00
C ARG A 176 3.18 -18.18 -1.35
N GLU A 177 3.39 -19.20 -2.20
CA GLU A 177 4.09 -19.21 -3.51
C GLU A 177 3.21 -18.96 -4.77
N ARG A 178 3.88 -18.71 -5.90
CA ARG A 178 3.34 -18.23 -7.21
C ARG A 178 2.97 -19.37 -8.18
N ARG A 179 1.70 -19.46 -8.64
CA ARG A 179 1.18 -20.57 -9.49
C ARG A 179 0.62 -20.17 -10.88
N ILE A 180 0.72 -18.91 -11.31
CA ILE A 180 0.07 -18.42 -12.55
C ILE A 180 1.06 -18.40 -13.73
N ARG A 181 0.63 -18.86 -14.93
CA ARG A 181 1.42 -18.77 -16.18
C ARG A 181 1.37 -17.36 -16.77
N GLU A 182 2.54 -16.79 -17.00
CA GLU A 182 2.74 -15.38 -17.38
C GLU A 182 2.66 -15.14 -18.91
N VAL A 183 2.37 -13.89 -19.31
CA VAL A 183 2.23 -13.47 -20.72
C VAL A 183 3.46 -12.70 -21.20
N ALA A 184 4.04 -13.07 -22.34
CA ALA A 184 5.11 -12.30 -22.99
C ALA A 184 4.56 -11.47 -24.17
N VAL A 185 4.68 -10.14 -24.09
CA VAL A 185 4.12 -9.20 -25.09
C VAL A 185 4.85 -9.32 -26.44
N CYS A 186 6.16 -9.56 -26.43
CA CYS A 186 6.95 -9.82 -27.63
C CYS A 186 8.12 -10.79 -27.36
N ARG A 187 8.76 -11.30 -28.41
CA ARG A 187 9.90 -12.23 -28.27
C ARG A 187 11.06 -11.53 -27.56
N GLY A 188 11.42 -12.02 -26.36
CA GLY A 188 12.48 -11.45 -25.53
C GLY A 188 12.02 -10.41 -24.51
N ALA A 189 10.72 -10.06 -24.46
CA ALA A 189 10.19 -9.21 -23.40
C ALA A 189 10.05 -9.96 -22.06
N PRO A 190 10.09 -9.23 -20.92
CA PRO A 190 9.70 -9.77 -19.63
C PRO A 190 8.27 -10.31 -19.67
N THR A 191 8.05 -11.41 -18.97
CA THR A 191 6.72 -12.01 -18.81
C THR A 191 5.94 -11.30 -17.71
N ILE A 192 4.64 -11.07 -17.95
CA ILE A 192 3.74 -10.33 -17.06
C ILE A 192 2.49 -11.18 -16.80
N SER A 193 2.16 -11.45 -15.53
CA SER A 193 0.90 -12.11 -15.14
C SER A 193 -0.13 -11.14 -14.54
N HIS A 194 0.31 -10.02 -13.97
CA HIS A 194 -0.55 -9.07 -13.26
C HIS A 194 0.03 -7.65 -13.36
N LEU A 195 -0.84 -6.65 -13.39
CA LEU A 195 -0.50 -5.24 -13.15
C LEU A 195 -1.31 -4.75 -11.96
N LEU A 196 -0.63 -4.27 -10.93
CA LEU A 196 -1.27 -3.76 -9.72
C LEU A 196 -1.25 -2.23 -9.74
N PHE A 197 -2.44 -1.65 -9.80
CA PHE A 197 -2.72 -0.28 -9.37
C PHE A 197 -3.34 -0.38 -7.98
N ALA A 198 -3.03 0.57 -7.09
CA ALA A 198 -3.46 0.61 -5.68
C ALA A 198 -4.65 -0.31 -5.32
N ASP A 199 -5.83 -0.02 -5.87
CA ASP A 199 -7.07 -0.74 -5.62
C ASP A 199 -7.59 -1.53 -6.86
N ASP A 200 -7.02 -1.28 -8.04
CA ASP A 200 -7.36 -1.94 -9.32
C ASP A 200 -6.28 -2.95 -9.72
N THR A 201 -6.66 -4.23 -9.86
CA THR A 201 -5.75 -5.28 -10.35
C THR A 201 -6.15 -5.72 -11.75
N LEU A 202 -5.20 -5.73 -12.68
CA LEU A 202 -5.38 -6.36 -14.00
C LEU A 202 -4.61 -7.68 -14.04
N VAL A 203 -5.31 -8.78 -14.26
CA VAL A 203 -4.70 -10.11 -14.44
C VAL A 203 -4.71 -10.46 -15.92
N PHE A 204 -3.58 -10.93 -16.44
CA PHE A 204 -3.43 -11.36 -17.81
C PHE A 204 -3.02 -12.83 -17.85
N SER A 205 -3.70 -13.63 -18.66
CA SER A 205 -3.34 -15.05 -18.81
C SER A 205 -3.85 -15.64 -20.12
N GLN A 206 -3.34 -16.83 -20.46
CA GLN A 206 -3.92 -17.64 -21.53
C GLN A 206 -5.34 -18.05 -21.13
N ALA A 207 -6.28 -17.91 -22.05
CA ALA A 207 -7.68 -18.31 -21.87
C ALA A 207 -7.79 -19.84 -21.96
N SER A 208 -7.43 -20.53 -20.88
CA SER A 208 -7.56 -21.98 -20.72
C SER A 208 -8.37 -22.32 -19.47
N PRO A 209 -9.09 -23.46 -19.45
CA PRO A 209 -9.82 -23.91 -18.27
C PRO A 209 -8.95 -23.98 -17.01
N ASP A 210 -7.72 -24.49 -17.14
CA ASP A 210 -6.77 -24.62 -16.01
C ASP A 210 -6.39 -23.27 -15.40
N ASN A 211 -6.13 -22.25 -16.24
CA ASN A 211 -5.80 -20.91 -15.76
C ASN A 211 -7.01 -20.23 -15.14
N CYS A 212 -8.20 -20.38 -15.73
CA CYS A 212 -9.44 -19.87 -15.15
C CYS A 212 -9.69 -20.47 -13.77
N GLN A 213 -9.54 -21.80 -13.65
CA GLN A 213 -9.71 -22.48 -12.37
C GLN A 213 -8.69 -22.02 -11.33
N THR A 214 -7.42 -21.89 -11.72
CA THR A 214 -6.36 -21.37 -10.84
C THR A 214 -6.68 -19.95 -10.37
N ILE A 215 -7.15 -19.08 -11.26
CA ILE A 215 -7.55 -17.71 -10.91
C ILE A 215 -8.72 -17.74 -9.93
N CYS A 216 -9.74 -18.55 -10.16
CA CYS A 216 -10.86 -18.71 -9.24
C CYS A 216 -10.39 -19.20 -7.86
N GLU A 217 -9.52 -20.22 -7.79
CA GLU A 217 -8.98 -20.73 -6.52
C GLU A 217 -8.19 -19.66 -5.76
N VAL A 218 -7.41 -18.83 -6.46
CA VAL A 218 -6.69 -17.70 -5.85
C VAL A 218 -7.65 -16.64 -5.34
N LEU A 219 -8.70 -16.31 -6.10
CA LEU A 219 -9.71 -15.33 -5.68
C LEU A 219 -10.55 -15.81 -4.50
N GLU A 220 -10.87 -17.10 -4.45
CA GLU A 220 -11.60 -17.72 -3.34
C GLU A 220 -10.74 -17.76 -2.09
N THR A 221 -9.45 -18.11 -2.23
CA THR A 221 -8.48 -18.03 -1.13
C THR A 221 -8.36 -16.59 -0.63
N TYR A 222 -8.27 -15.61 -1.54
CA TYR A 222 -8.22 -14.20 -1.19
C TYR A 222 -9.49 -13.79 -0.42
N ARG A 223 -10.67 -14.15 -0.92
CA ARG A 223 -11.97 -13.84 -0.29
C ARG A 223 -12.08 -14.43 1.11
N GLU A 224 -11.79 -15.72 1.26
CA GLU A 224 -11.85 -16.42 2.55
C GLU A 224 -10.89 -15.82 3.56
N ALA A 225 -9.71 -15.46 3.09
CA ALA A 225 -8.67 -14.95 3.97
C ALA A 225 -8.88 -13.45 4.27
N SER A 226 -9.50 -12.66 3.37
CA SER A 226 -9.76 -11.22 3.55
C SER A 226 -11.05 -10.91 4.32
N GLY A 227 -11.93 -11.87 4.58
CA GLY A 227 -13.22 -11.66 5.27
C GLY A 227 -14.39 -11.30 4.35
#